data_AF-A0A352REY9-F1
#
_entry.id   AF-A0A352REY9-F1
#
_cell.length_a   1.000
_cell.length_b   1.000
_cell.length_c   1.000
_cell.angle_alpha   90.00
_cell.angle_beta   90.00
_cell.angle_gamma   90.00
#
_symmetry.space_group_name_H-M   'P 1'
#
loop_
_entity.id
_entity.type
_entity.pdbx_description
1 polymer ?
#
loop_
_entity_poly.entity_id
_entity_poly.type
_entity_poly.pdbx_seq_one_letter_code
_entity_poly.pdbx_strand_id
1 'polypeptide(L)'
;MQHFLKHLRLFLILIVSLLLFLISCSKKEEESSSTSSSPCYTTTPSNKGSCLSNSTLTASTKVPLLLVRVQYNNACFSSDETTWANKMFGTSDGQMNHYLAETTYSKYQFTPASETSGCSNDGVITVDIPENHPNTQKNSWSCHASKAITEVDSYVNFAAYDTDINDNLSVS
;
A
#
# COMPACT_ATOMS: atom_id res chain seq x y z
N MET A 1 -3.94 -49.00 -11.70
CA MET A 1 -2.69 -48.72 -10.96
C MET A 1 -1.92 -47.52 -11.53
N GLN A 2 -1.61 -47.47 -12.83
CA GLN A 2 -0.90 -46.32 -13.46
C GLN A 2 -1.61 -44.96 -13.33
N HIS A 3 -2.95 -44.92 -13.39
CA HIS A 3 -3.73 -43.69 -13.26
C HIS A 3 -3.62 -43.06 -11.85
N PHE A 4 -3.61 -43.89 -10.80
CA PHE A 4 -3.45 -43.46 -9.41
C PHE A 4 -2.06 -42.89 -9.14
N LEU A 5 -1.02 -43.54 -9.69
CA LEU A 5 0.37 -43.05 -9.63
C LEU A 5 0.56 -41.69 -10.34
N LYS A 6 -0.20 -41.42 -11.41
CA LYS A 6 -0.13 -40.14 -12.14
C LYS A 6 -0.79 -39.00 -11.36
N HIS A 7 -1.94 -39.24 -10.74
CA HIS A 7 -2.62 -38.25 -9.88
C HIS A 7 -1.83 -37.98 -8.60
N LEU A 8 -1.22 -39.01 -8.00
CA LEU A 8 -0.34 -38.84 -6.83
C LEU A 8 0.89 -37.97 -7.16
N ARG A 9 1.48 -38.13 -8.35
CA ARG A 9 2.57 -37.29 -8.84
C ARG A 9 2.15 -35.83 -9.06
N LEU A 10 0.99 -35.60 -9.68
CA LEU A 10 0.48 -34.24 -9.91
C LEU A 10 0.16 -33.52 -8.60
N PHE A 11 -0.43 -34.24 -7.64
CA PHE A 11 -0.74 -33.73 -6.30
C PHE A 11 0.53 -33.37 -5.51
N LEU A 12 1.57 -34.19 -5.58
CA LEU A 12 2.88 -33.89 -4.99
C LEU A 12 3.52 -32.63 -5.59
N ILE A 13 3.41 -32.43 -6.90
CA ILE A 13 3.95 -31.22 -7.57
C ILE A 13 3.19 -29.96 -7.10
N LEU A 14 1.86 -30.03 -7.00
CA LEU A 14 1.04 -28.92 -6.49
C LEU A 14 1.40 -28.56 -5.04
N ILE A 15 1.58 -29.56 -4.18
CA ILE A 15 1.98 -29.34 -2.78
C ILE A 15 3.38 -28.72 -2.69
N VAL A 16 4.34 -29.22 -3.47
CA VAL A 16 5.71 -28.68 -3.48
C VAL A 16 5.73 -27.23 -3.98
N SER A 17 4.96 -26.91 -5.04
CA SER A 17 4.84 -25.53 -5.51
C SER A 17 4.21 -24.61 -4.47
N LEU A 18 3.17 -25.06 -3.77
CA LEU A 18 2.54 -24.29 -2.68
C LEU A 18 3.51 -24.06 -1.52
N LEU A 19 4.28 -25.08 -1.13
CA LEU A 19 5.30 -24.97 -0.10
C LEU A 19 6.44 -24.02 -0.51
N LEU A 20 6.88 -24.06 -1.77
CA LEU A 20 7.90 -23.14 -2.28
C LEU A 20 7.41 -21.68 -2.31
N PHE A 21 6.13 -21.44 -2.60
CA PHE A 21 5.52 -20.12 -2.46
C PHE A 21 5.51 -19.63 -1.01
N LEU A 22 5.18 -20.49 -0.04
CA LEU A 22 5.21 -20.16 1.40
C LEU A 22 6.64 -19.89 1.91
N ILE A 23 7.63 -20.63 1.40
CA ILE A 23 9.04 -20.44 1.76
C ILE A 23 9.60 -19.15 1.14
N SER A 24 9.07 -18.70 0.00
CA SER A 24 9.58 -17.49 -0.69
C SER A 24 9.40 -16.19 0.12
N CYS A 25 8.46 -16.13 1.08
CA CYS A 25 8.34 -15.03 2.04
C CYS A 25 8.78 -15.42 3.47
N SER A 26 9.32 -16.62 3.67
CA SER A 26 9.84 -17.04 4.97
C SER A 26 11.21 -16.37 5.23
N LYS A 27 11.26 -15.49 6.22
CA LYS A 27 12.46 -14.78 6.69
C LYS A 27 13.57 -15.77 7.08
N LYS A 28 14.81 -15.49 6.70
CA LYS A 28 15.96 -15.82 7.56
C LYS A 28 16.03 -14.74 8.63
N GLU A 29 15.86 -15.13 9.89
CA GLU A 29 16.10 -14.26 11.02
C GLU A 29 17.61 -14.02 11.12
N GLU A 30 18.06 -12.82 10.75
CA GLU A 30 19.34 -12.33 11.25
C GLU A 30 19.05 -11.57 12.54
N GLU A 31 19.52 -12.13 13.66
CA GLU A 31 19.46 -11.52 14.97
C GLU A 31 20.19 -10.17 14.93
N SER A 32 19.43 -9.08 14.98
CA SER A 32 19.96 -7.76 15.29
C SER A 32 19.52 -7.40 16.71
N SER A 33 20.53 -7.13 17.53
CA SER A 33 20.48 -6.65 18.92
C SER A 33 19.17 -5.95 19.29
N SER A 34 18.37 -6.61 20.12
CA SER A 34 17.12 -6.12 20.70
C SER A 34 17.39 -5.00 21.71
N THR A 35 17.37 -3.75 21.26
CA THR A 35 17.15 -2.62 22.16
C THR A 35 15.63 -2.44 22.30
N SER A 36 15.11 -2.75 23.48
CA SER A 36 13.70 -2.59 23.87
C SER A 36 13.30 -1.11 23.94
N SER A 37 13.17 -0.44 22.80
CA SER A 37 12.49 0.85 22.69
C SER A 37 11.04 0.62 22.24
N SER A 38 10.07 1.26 22.89
CA SER A 38 8.69 1.29 22.42
C SER A 38 8.63 1.73 20.95
N PRO A 39 7.74 1.15 20.12
CA PRO A 39 7.64 1.53 18.72
C PRO A 39 7.43 3.04 18.56
N CYS A 40 8.13 3.69 17.63
CA CYS A 40 8.07 5.14 17.47
C CYS A 40 6.67 5.69 17.12
N TYR A 41 5.77 4.83 16.65
CA TYR A 41 4.38 5.19 16.35
C TYR A 41 3.47 5.15 17.59
N THR A 42 3.93 4.59 18.71
CA THR A 42 3.17 4.58 19.99
C THR A 42 3.25 5.89 20.77
N THR A 43 4.19 6.78 20.42
CA THR A 43 4.52 7.96 21.23
C THR A 43 3.93 9.28 20.77
N THR A 44 3.09 9.33 19.72
CA THR A 44 2.66 10.63 19.18
C THR A 44 1.18 10.69 18.80
N PRO A 45 0.38 11.55 19.45
CA PRO A 45 -0.76 12.16 18.79
C PRO A 45 -0.24 13.35 17.97
N SER A 46 0.04 13.14 16.68
CA SER A 46 0.24 14.28 15.79
C SER A 46 -1.12 14.91 15.52
N ASN A 47 -1.19 16.23 15.64
CA ASN A 47 -2.35 17.01 15.21
C ASN A 47 -2.56 16.68 13.72
N LYS A 48 -3.50 15.77 13.43
CA LYS A 48 -3.93 15.50 12.06
C LYS A 48 -4.44 16.84 11.57
N GLY A 49 -3.77 17.40 10.56
CA GLY A 49 -4.21 18.66 9.95
C GLY A 49 -5.66 18.59 9.50
N SER A 50 -6.16 19.64 8.88
CA SER A 50 -7.53 19.61 8.37
C SER A 50 -7.69 18.49 7.32
N CYS A 51 -8.63 17.56 7.54
CA CYS A 51 -9.02 16.55 6.55
C CYS A 51 -9.76 17.15 5.33
N LEU A 52 -9.94 18.48 5.27
CA LEU A 52 -10.61 19.15 4.17
C LEU A 52 -9.67 19.31 2.97
N SER A 53 -9.93 18.57 1.89
CA SER A 53 -9.33 18.85 0.59
C SER A 53 -10.18 19.89 -0.15
N ASN A 54 -9.60 21.06 -0.43
CA ASN A 54 -10.26 22.14 -1.17
C ASN A 54 -9.99 22.10 -2.68
N SER A 55 -9.51 20.96 -3.21
CA SER A 55 -9.11 20.86 -4.61
C SER A 55 -10.29 20.46 -5.49
N THR A 56 -10.63 21.30 -6.46
CA THR A 56 -11.62 20.95 -7.50
C THR A 56 -10.90 20.24 -8.64
N LEU A 57 -11.25 18.96 -8.88
CA LEU A 57 -10.65 18.15 -9.94
C LEU A 57 -11.44 18.31 -11.25
N THR A 58 -10.80 18.83 -12.29
CA THR A 58 -11.43 19.24 -13.55
C THR A 58 -10.99 18.42 -14.77
N ALA A 59 -10.01 17.53 -14.63
CA ALA A 59 -9.47 16.77 -15.76
C ALA A 59 -10.50 15.82 -16.39
N SER A 60 -10.34 15.54 -17.69
CA SER A 60 -11.19 14.59 -18.42
C SER A 60 -10.95 13.14 -18.00
N THR A 61 -9.69 12.78 -17.75
CA THR A 61 -9.30 11.47 -17.20
C THR A 61 -8.96 11.64 -15.72
N LYS A 62 -9.60 10.84 -14.88
CA LYS A 62 -9.35 10.78 -13.44
C LYS A 62 -9.11 9.34 -13.04
N VAL A 63 -7.98 9.08 -12.37
CA VAL A 63 -7.59 7.73 -11.96
C VAL A 63 -7.54 7.66 -10.43
N PRO A 64 -8.31 6.76 -9.79
CA PRO A 64 -8.20 6.51 -8.36
C PRO A 64 -6.78 6.05 -7.99
N LEU A 65 -6.22 6.65 -6.94
CA LEU A 65 -4.92 6.26 -6.40
C LEU A 65 -5.02 6.18 -4.87
N LEU A 66 -4.48 5.09 -4.33
CA LEU A 66 -4.29 4.89 -2.90
C LEU A 66 -2.80 5.01 -2.58
N LEU A 67 -2.46 5.88 -1.63
CA LEU A 67 -1.11 5.99 -1.10
C LEU A 67 -1.01 5.26 0.24
N VAL A 68 -0.27 4.15 0.26
CA VAL A 68 -0.03 3.37 1.49
C VAL A 68 1.31 3.77 2.08
N ARG A 69 1.26 4.35 3.28
CA ARG A 69 2.40 4.72 4.11
C ARG A 69 2.66 3.60 5.10
N VAL A 70 3.89 3.13 5.14
CA VAL A 70 4.28 2.00 6.00
C VAL A 70 5.25 2.50 7.06
N GLN A 71 4.90 2.31 8.32
CA GLN A 71 5.78 2.61 9.44
C GLN A 71 6.15 1.35 10.21
N TYR A 72 7.36 1.38 10.79
CA TYR A 72 7.99 0.26 11.47
C TYR A 72 8.38 0.69 12.89
N ASN A 73 8.70 -0.28 13.75
CA ASN A 73 9.04 0.01 15.15
C ASN A 73 10.14 1.08 15.33
N ASN A 74 11.12 1.09 14.43
CA ASN A 74 12.29 1.96 14.46
C ASN A 74 12.35 2.95 13.28
N ALA A 75 11.27 3.08 12.49
CA ALA A 75 11.19 4.01 11.37
C ALA A 75 9.76 4.52 11.19
N CYS A 76 9.52 5.75 11.65
CA CYS A 76 8.22 6.39 11.60
C CYS A 76 8.28 7.69 10.79
N PHE A 77 7.13 8.09 10.28
CA PHE A 77 7.00 9.38 9.61
C PHE A 77 6.99 10.53 10.61
N SER A 78 7.59 11.64 10.22
CA SER A 78 7.45 12.93 10.93
C SER A 78 6.27 13.76 10.43
N SER A 79 5.73 13.47 9.24
CA SER A 79 4.56 14.13 8.66
C SER A 79 3.28 13.31 8.86
N ASP A 80 2.13 13.99 8.86
CA ASP A 80 0.80 13.38 8.91
C ASP A 80 0.25 12.97 7.52
N GLU A 81 -0.90 12.29 7.49
CA GLU A 81 -1.56 11.85 6.26
C GLU A 81 -1.95 13.03 5.36
N THR A 82 -2.44 14.13 5.95
CA THR A 82 -2.94 15.30 5.20
C THR A 82 -1.84 15.99 4.40
N THR A 83 -0.61 15.96 4.90
CA THR A 83 0.58 16.46 4.17
C THR A 83 0.77 15.69 2.86
N TRP A 84 0.66 14.37 2.91
CA TRP A 84 0.80 13.50 1.74
C TRP A 84 -0.43 13.57 0.82
N ALA A 85 -1.63 13.66 1.37
CA ALA A 85 -2.86 13.83 0.60
C ALA A 85 -2.80 15.13 -0.23
N ASN A 86 -2.39 16.25 0.38
CA ASN A 86 -2.18 17.51 -0.33
C ASN A 86 -1.09 17.41 -1.40
N LYS A 87 0.01 16.71 -1.11
CA LYS A 87 1.11 16.53 -2.06
C LYS A 87 0.68 15.72 -3.30
N MET A 88 -0.14 14.69 -3.11
CA MET A 88 -0.55 13.77 -4.18
C MET A 88 -1.81 14.22 -4.93
N PHE A 89 -2.81 14.75 -4.23
CA PHE A 89 -4.13 15.02 -4.82
C PHE A 89 -4.42 16.51 -5.02
N GLY A 90 -3.59 17.39 -4.46
CA GLY A 90 -3.80 18.83 -4.56
C GLY A 90 -3.38 19.43 -5.91
N THR A 91 -3.97 20.57 -6.25
CA THR A 91 -3.81 21.26 -7.55
C THR A 91 -2.99 22.55 -7.50
N SER A 92 -2.35 22.86 -6.37
CA SER A 92 -1.44 24.02 -6.23
C SER A 92 -0.02 23.69 -6.69
N ASP A 93 0.77 24.72 -7.00
CA ASP A 93 2.19 24.59 -7.36
C ASP A 93 2.95 23.61 -6.45
N GLY A 94 3.69 22.70 -7.06
CA GLY A 94 4.48 21.68 -6.36
C GLY A 94 3.69 20.46 -5.89
N GLN A 95 2.40 20.36 -6.17
CA GLN A 95 1.56 19.18 -5.94
C GLN A 95 1.41 18.34 -7.22
N MET A 96 1.16 17.03 -7.08
CA MET A 96 1.20 16.10 -8.21
C MET A 96 0.13 16.38 -9.27
N ASN A 97 -1.11 16.71 -8.87
CA ASN A 97 -2.15 17.03 -9.85
C ASN A 97 -1.91 18.35 -10.57
N HIS A 98 -1.17 19.30 -9.98
CA HIS A 98 -0.70 20.49 -10.69
C HIS A 98 0.30 20.11 -11.79
N TYR A 99 1.32 19.33 -11.44
CA TYR A 99 2.31 18.82 -12.40
C TYR A 99 1.67 18.03 -13.56
N LEU A 100 0.68 17.18 -13.25
CA LEU A 100 -0.06 16.42 -14.26
C LEU A 100 -0.91 17.34 -15.14
N ALA A 101 -1.51 18.40 -14.59
CA ALA A 101 -2.22 19.38 -15.40
C ALA A 101 -1.28 20.07 -16.41
N GLU A 102 -0.09 20.47 -16.00
CA GLU A 102 0.90 21.10 -16.89
C GLU A 102 1.37 20.15 -18.00
N THR A 103 1.71 18.92 -17.63
CA THR A 103 2.34 17.95 -18.56
C THR A 103 1.35 17.24 -19.46
N THR A 104 0.06 17.21 -19.09
CA THR A 104 -1.00 16.54 -19.85
C THR A 104 -2.01 17.49 -20.49
N TYR A 105 -1.79 18.80 -20.42
CA TYR A 105 -2.75 19.82 -20.87
C TYR A 105 -4.11 19.67 -20.16
N SER A 106 -4.08 19.51 -18.84
CA SER A 106 -5.25 19.33 -17.96
C SER A 106 -6.11 18.11 -18.28
N LYS A 107 -5.52 17.07 -18.91
CA LYS A 107 -6.26 15.86 -19.29
C LYS A 107 -6.25 14.78 -18.22
N TYR A 108 -5.28 14.80 -17.30
CA TYR A 108 -5.09 13.72 -16.33
C TYR A 108 -4.94 14.26 -14.91
N GLN A 109 -5.63 13.64 -13.95
CA GLN A 109 -5.48 13.86 -12.50
C GLN A 109 -5.66 12.53 -11.74
N PHE A 110 -4.98 12.40 -10.62
CA PHE A 110 -5.31 11.39 -9.62
C PHE A 110 -6.48 11.85 -8.75
N THR A 111 -7.41 10.95 -8.48
CA THR A 111 -8.43 11.11 -7.43
C THR A 111 -8.03 10.27 -6.22
N PRO A 112 -8.25 10.74 -4.98
CA PRO A 112 -8.07 9.90 -3.81
C PRO A 112 -8.98 8.68 -3.88
N ALA A 113 -8.41 7.50 -3.61
CA ALA A 113 -9.21 6.29 -3.41
C ALA A 113 -10.10 6.44 -2.16
N SER A 114 -11.27 5.80 -2.19
CA SER A 114 -12.18 5.74 -1.06
C SER A 114 -11.64 4.81 0.01
N GLU A 115 -11.56 5.32 1.23
CA GLU A 115 -10.97 4.62 2.36
C GLU A 115 -11.52 5.17 3.69
N THR A 116 -11.21 4.51 4.81
CA THR A 116 -11.79 4.81 6.14
C THR A 116 -10.77 5.04 7.25
N SER A 117 -9.47 4.95 6.97
CA SER A 117 -8.38 5.18 7.91
C SER A 117 -8.10 6.68 8.10
N GLY A 118 -7.96 7.13 9.35
CA GLY A 118 -7.54 8.50 9.63
C GLY A 118 -8.53 9.54 9.08
N CYS A 119 -8.14 10.26 8.03
CA CYS A 119 -8.98 11.24 7.34
C CYS A 119 -9.71 10.56 6.17
N SER A 120 -10.93 10.06 6.42
CA SER A 120 -11.64 9.24 5.44
C SER A 120 -11.74 9.87 4.05
N ASN A 121 -11.42 9.06 3.04
CA ASN A 121 -11.43 9.40 1.61
C ASN A 121 -10.41 10.47 1.20
N ASP A 122 -9.31 10.62 1.94
CA ASP A 122 -8.18 11.43 1.52
C ASP A 122 -7.18 10.66 0.61
N GLY A 123 -7.42 9.37 0.42
CA GLY A 123 -6.60 8.48 -0.42
C GLY A 123 -5.26 8.09 0.21
N VAL A 124 -5.06 8.31 1.51
CA VAL A 124 -3.80 8.04 2.22
C VAL A 124 -4.06 7.18 3.46
N ILE A 125 -3.40 6.04 3.54
CA ILE A 125 -3.48 5.15 4.71
C ILE A 125 -2.10 4.99 5.32
N THR A 126 -2.00 5.07 6.64
CA THR A 126 -0.79 4.72 7.38
C THR A 126 -1.01 3.38 8.08
N VAL A 127 -0.14 2.40 7.82
CA VAL A 127 -0.16 1.10 8.48
C VAL A 127 1.09 0.89 9.34
N ASP A 128 0.85 0.37 10.55
CA ASP A 128 1.88 0.00 11.52
C ASP A 128 2.31 -1.45 11.30
N ILE A 129 3.56 -1.66 10.91
CA ILE A 129 4.13 -3.00 10.87
C ILE A 129 4.96 -3.21 12.14
N PRO A 130 4.57 -4.14 13.03
CA PRO A 130 5.20 -4.32 14.34
C PRO A 130 6.54 -5.08 14.25
N GLU A 131 7.41 -4.66 13.33
CA GLU A 131 8.77 -5.16 13.15
C GLU A 131 9.74 -4.00 12.86
N ASN A 132 11.05 -4.26 12.92
CA ASN A 132 12.04 -3.27 12.51
C ASN A 132 12.07 -3.13 10.98
N HIS A 133 12.37 -1.92 10.49
CA HIS A 133 12.48 -1.62 9.07
C HIS A 133 13.45 -2.61 8.38
N PRO A 134 13.04 -3.29 7.29
CA PRO A 134 13.73 -4.47 6.77
C PRO A 134 15.00 -4.19 5.96
N ASN A 135 15.35 -2.91 5.74
CA ASN A 135 16.56 -2.49 5.01
C ASN A 135 16.71 -3.18 3.63
N THR A 136 15.64 -3.14 2.83
CA THR A 136 15.47 -3.87 1.56
C THR A 136 16.34 -3.39 0.40
N GLN A 137 17.40 -2.60 0.64
CA GLN A 137 18.22 -1.97 -0.40
C GLN A 137 18.71 -2.93 -1.51
N LYS A 138 18.96 -4.21 -1.17
CA LYS A 138 19.42 -5.25 -2.11
C LYS A 138 18.44 -6.42 -2.26
N ASN A 139 17.31 -6.38 -1.56
CA ASN A 139 16.35 -7.49 -1.48
C ASN A 139 15.02 -7.08 -2.10
N SER A 140 14.23 -8.08 -2.50
CA SER A 140 12.89 -7.82 -3.03
C SER A 140 12.00 -7.12 -1.99
N TRP A 141 11.30 -6.08 -2.42
CA TRP A 141 10.31 -5.36 -1.61
C TRP A 141 8.93 -6.05 -1.63
N SER A 142 8.70 -7.00 -2.54
CA SER A 142 7.38 -7.58 -2.82
C SER A 142 6.64 -8.13 -1.59
N CYS A 143 7.28 -8.95 -0.74
CA CYS A 143 6.64 -9.49 0.46
C CYS A 143 6.27 -8.37 1.46
N HIS A 144 7.07 -7.31 1.57
CA HIS A 144 6.78 -6.17 2.45
C HIS A 144 5.63 -5.33 1.92
N ALA A 145 5.58 -5.09 0.60
CA ALA A 145 4.45 -4.46 -0.05
C ALA A 145 3.16 -5.27 0.14
N SER A 146 3.21 -6.59 -0.10
CA SER A 146 2.07 -7.49 0.09
C SER A 146 1.54 -7.43 1.52
N LYS A 147 2.44 -7.49 2.52
CA LYS A 147 2.05 -7.37 3.93
C LYS A 147 1.37 -6.03 4.22
N ALA A 148 1.93 -4.92 3.73
CA ALA A 148 1.32 -3.61 3.92
C ALA A 148 -0.07 -3.50 3.27
N ILE A 149 -0.26 -4.05 2.06
CA ILE A 149 -1.57 -4.07 1.40
C ILE A 149 -2.57 -4.94 2.17
N THR A 150 -2.14 -6.07 2.76
CA THR A 150 -3.01 -6.88 3.61
C THR A 150 -3.48 -6.12 4.84
N GLU A 151 -2.63 -5.32 5.49
CA GLU A 151 -3.04 -4.46 6.62
C GLU A 151 -4.04 -3.37 6.22
N VAL A 152 -4.08 -3.00 4.94
CA VAL A 152 -5.00 -1.99 4.39
C VAL A 152 -6.40 -2.55 4.11
N ASP A 153 -6.55 -3.87 3.98
CA ASP A 153 -7.78 -4.53 3.51
C ASP A 153 -9.03 -4.15 4.32
N SER A 154 -8.90 -3.93 5.63
CA SER A 154 -10.04 -3.52 6.48
C SER A 154 -10.51 -2.08 6.23
N TYR A 155 -9.73 -1.26 5.52
CA TYR A 155 -10.00 0.16 5.32
C TYR A 155 -10.47 0.50 3.90
N VAL A 156 -10.23 -0.38 2.93
CA VAL A 156 -10.48 -0.15 1.50
C VAL A 156 -11.23 -1.32 0.90
N ASN A 157 -12.32 -1.03 0.20
CA ASN A 157 -13.00 -2.04 -0.60
C ASN A 157 -12.32 -2.16 -1.99
N PHE A 158 -11.29 -2.99 -2.10
CA PHE A 158 -10.59 -3.20 -3.38
C PHE A 158 -11.49 -3.74 -4.49
N ALA A 159 -12.52 -4.53 -4.16
CA ALA A 159 -13.47 -5.06 -5.14
C ALA A 159 -14.29 -3.96 -5.83
N ALA A 160 -14.44 -2.77 -5.23
CA ALA A 160 -15.07 -1.63 -5.88
C ALA A 160 -14.27 -1.10 -7.08
N TYR A 161 -13.00 -1.49 -7.21
CA TYR A 161 -12.09 -1.10 -8.28
C TYR A 161 -11.85 -2.20 -9.32
N ASP A 162 -12.42 -3.40 -9.15
CA ASP A 162 -12.49 -4.45 -10.18
C ASP A 162 -13.85 -4.37 -10.87
N THR A 163 -13.96 -3.41 -11.80
CA THR A 163 -15.23 -3.08 -12.48
C THR A 163 -15.62 -4.08 -13.56
N ASP A 164 -14.67 -4.86 -14.07
CA ASP A 164 -14.89 -5.91 -15.06
C ASP A 164 -14.90 -7.33 -14.48
N ILE A 165 -14.77 -7.46 -13.16
CA ILE A 165 -14.92 -8.69 -12.39
C ILE A 165 -13.96 -9.77 -12.87
N ASN A 166 -12.70 -9.37 -13.09
CA ASN A 166 -11.65 -10.25 -13.60
C ASN A 166 -10.62 -10.65 -12.53
N ASP A 167 -10.92 -10.36 -11.26
CA ASP A 167 -10.05 -10.52 -10.08
C ASP A 167 -8.79 -9.64 -10.10
N ASN A 168 -8.78 -8.56 -10.90
CA ASN A 168 -7.72 -7.55 -10.93
C ASN A 168 -8.32 -6.15 -10.87
N LEU A 169 -7.53 -5.18 -10.40
CA LEU A 169 -7.94 -3.77 -10.46
C LEU A 169 -8.10 -3.35 -11.92
N SER A 170 -9.27 -2.82 -12.27
CA SER A 170 -9.51 -2.28 -13.60
C SER A 170 -8.65 -1.03 -13.79
N VAL A 171 -7.89 -1.00 -14.88
CA VAL A 171 -7.12 0.18 -15.31
C VAL A 171 -7.86 0.84 -16.47
N SER A 172 -8.01 2.17 -16.40
CA SER A 172 -8.64 2.99 -17.45
C SER A 172 -7.72 3.22 -18.64
#